data_AF-A0A833H2F2-F1
#
_entry.id   AF-A0A833H2F2-F1
#
_cell.length_a   1.000
_cell.length_b   1.000
_cell.length_c   1.000
_cell.angle_alpha   90.00
_cell.angle_beta   90.00
_cell.angle_gamma   90.00
#
_symmetry.space_group_name_H-M   'P 1'
#
loop_
_entity.id
_entity.type
_entity.pdbx_description
1 polymer ?
#
loop_
_entity_poly.entity_id
_entity_poly.type
_entity_poly.pdbx_seq_one_letter_code
_entity_poly.pdbx_strand_id
1 'polypeptide(L)'
;MHKKTKKRQTFLILVGAVAMSFSFATCKQSEGESPRVHRGDLISRSNLNFDYVEGDLINCKNVSVVYLKGDIRGEKSRGVHVQVMKGNVQAGQVKIDVLEGDIIEGRSVSVRLLLGEDLSARADVLERQPSRRTQF
;
A
#
# COMPACT_ATOMS: atom_id res chain seq x y z
N MET A 1 6.76 41.42 -69.09
CA MET A 1 6.15 42.77 -69.08
C MET A 1 4.65 42.66 -68.79
N HIS A 2 4.20 43.41 -67.78
CA HIS A 2 2.90 44.08 -67.67
C HIS A 2 1.56 43.29 -67.61
N LYS A 3 0.96 43.41 -66.41
CA LYS A 3 -0.45 43.74 -66.08
C LYS A 3 -1.55 42.74 -66.49
N LYS A 4 -2.35 42.31 -65.51
CA LYS A 4 -3.61 43.00 -65.12
C LYS A 4 -4.25 42.34 -63.90
N THR A 5 -4.59 43.18 -62.93
CA THR A 5 -5.50 42.95 -61.81
C THR A 5 -6.95 42.76 -62.29
N LYS A 6 -7.74 41.94 -61.59
CA LYS A 6 -9.21 42.06 -61.59
C LYS A 6 -9.80 41.62 -60.25
N LYS A 7 -10.53 42.56 -59.65
CA LYS A 7 -11.31 42.49 -58.40
C LYS A 7 -12.35 41.35 -58.44
N ARG A 8 -12.71 40.77 -57.28
CA ARG A 8 -13.97 41.06 -56.55
C ARG A 8 -14.28 40.03 -55.45
N GLN A 9 -14.97 40.55 -54.43
CA GLN A 9 -16.00 39.92 -53.60
C GLN A 9 -15.59 39.00 -52.45
N THR A 10 -15.53 39.62 -51.27
CA THR A 10 -16.33 39.29 -50.08
C THR A 10 -17.00 37.91 -50.07
N PHE A 11 -16.53 37.03 -49.18
CA PHE A 11 -17.40 36.09 -48.49
C PHE A 11 -16.92 35.97 -47.05
N LEU A 12 -17.74 36.47 -46.13
CA LEU A 12 -17.71 36.08 -44.72
C LEU A 12 -17.78 34.56 -44.65
N ILE A 13 -16.82 33.92 -44.00
CA ILE A 13 -17.11 32.76 -43.16
C ILE A 13 -16.32 32.94 -41.87
N LEU A 14 -17.06 33.28 -40.83
CA LEU A 14 -16.66 33.29 -39.44
C LEU A 14 -16.42 31.82 -39.04
N VAL A 15 -15.17 31.36 -39.06
CA VAL A 15 -14.80 30.08 -38.44
C VAL A 15 -14.05 30.40 -37.16
N GLY A 16 -14.81 30.48 -36.08
CA GLY A 16 -14.28 30.42 -34.73
C GLY A 16 -13.68 29.04 -34.50
N ALA A 17 -12.39 28.88 -34.76
CA ALA A 17 -11.60 27.81 -34.18
C ALA A 17 -11.16 28.30 -32.81
N VAL A 18 -11.95 27.97 -31.79
CA VAL A 18 -11.55 28.05 -30.38
C VAL A 18 -10.28 27.20 -30.27
N ALA A 19 -9.13 27.88 -30.21
CA ALA A 19 -7.90 27.26 -29.75
C ALA A 19 -8.14 26.88 -28.29
N MET A 20 -8.61 25.65 -28.06
CA MET A 20 -8.52 25.02 -26.75
C MET A 20 -7.03 24.85 -26.48
N SER A 21 -6.45 25.88 -25.88
CA SER A 21 -5.25 25.75 -25.07
C SER A 21 -5.57 24.73 -23.98
N PHE A 22 -5.30 23.47 -24.28
CA PHE A 22 -5.18 22.42 -23.28
C PHE A 22 -4.04 22.85 -22.37
N SER A 23 -4.40 23.55 -21.29
CA SER A 23 -3.55 23.63 -20.11
C SER A 23 -3.35 22.20 -19.65
N PHE A 24 -2.24 21.60 -20.07
CA PHE A 24 -1.71 20.43 -19.40
C PHE A 24 -1.48 20.86 -17.97
N ALA A 25 -2.43 20.50 -17.10
CA ALA A 25 -2.24 20.56 -15.67
C ALA A 25 -0.96 19.78 -15.41
N THR A 26 0.12 20.49 -15.11
CA THR A 26 1.27 19.94 -14.42
C THR A 26 0.71 19.28 -13.17
N CYS A 27 0.50 17.97 -13.23
CA CYS A 27 0.50 17.13 -12.05
C CYS A 27 1.86 17.39 -11.42
N LYS A 28 1.89 18.23 -10.37
CA LYS A 28 3.02 18.31 -9.47
C LYS A 28 3.14 16.93 -8.85
N GLN A 29 3.93 16.08 -9.51
CA GLN A 29 4.45 14.88 -8.92
C GLN A 29 5.24 15.38 -7.72
N SER A 30 4.65 15.29 -6.52
CA SER A 30 5.38 15.57 -5.30
C SER A 30 6.65 14.74 -5.39
N GLU A 31 7.81 15.38 -5.35
CA GLU A 31 9.09 14.71 -5.21
C GLU A 31 9.02 13.90 -3.92
N GLY A 32 8.55 12.66 -4.05
CA GLY A 32 8.26 11.77 -2.95
C GLY A 32 9.59 11.29 -2.38
N GLU A 33 9.73 11.44 -1.06
CA GLU A 33 10.77 10.79 -0.28
C GLU A 33 10.92 9.33 -0.74
N SER A 34 12.16 8.90 -1.00
CA SER A 34 12.45 7.55 -1.46
C SER A 34 11.84 6.54 -0.49
N PRO A 35 11.14 5.50 -0.97
CA PRO A 35 10.49 4.54 -0.09
C PRO A 35 11.51 3.87 0.82
N ARG A 36 11.17 3.77 2.11
CA ARG A 36 11.99 3.13 3.15
C ARG A 36 11.80 1.62 3.06
N VAL A 37 12.68 0.99 2.28
CA VAL A 37 12.68 -0.44 2.01
C VAL A 37 13.72 -1.16 2.87
N HIS A 38 13.32 -2.28 3.49
CA HIS A 38 14.23 -3.21 4.15
C HIS A 38 14.08 -4.63 3.58
N ARG A 39 15.21 -5.33 3.43
CA ARG A 39 15.25 -6.74 3.04
C ARG A 39 16.12 -7.50 4.03
N GLY A 40 15.58 -8.58 4.58
CA GLY A 40 16.17 -9.35 5.67
C GLY A 40 15.40 -9.19 6.98
N ASP A 41 15.79 -9.99 7.97
CA ASP A 41 15.10 -10.06 9.25
C ASP A 41 15.44 -8.86 10.15
N LEU A 42 14.40 -8.31 10.77
CA LEU A 42 14.53 -7.31 11.82
C LEU A 42 14.54 -8.01 13.17
N ILE A 43 15.71 -8.09 13.79
CA ILE A 43 15.89 -8.76 15.08
C ILE A 43 16.11 -7.74 16.19
N SER A 44 15.23 -7.74 17.20
CA SER A 44 15.33 -6.90 18.40
C SER A 44 15.47 -5.40 18.12
N ARG A 45 14.96 -4.94 16.97
CA ARG A 45 14.96 -3.53 16.57
C ARG A 45 13.80 -2.77 17.21
N SER A 46 13.97 -1.47 17.38
CA SER A 46 12.96 -0.61 18.02
C SER A 46 12.81 0.74 17.32
N ASN A 47 11.60 1.31 17.38
CA ASN A 47 11.28 2.67 16.89
C ASN A 47 11.61 2.86 15.39
N LEU A 48 11.12 1.95 14.56
CA LEU A 48 11.37 1.96 13.11
C LEU A 48 10.07 2.19 12.35
N ASN A 49 10.19 2.83 11.19
CA ASN A 49 9.12 2.97 10.21
C ASN A 49 9.63 2.51 8.84
N PHE A 50 8.87 1.71 8.13
CA PHE A 50 9.21 1.23 6.79
C PHE A 50 7.99 1.24 5.89
N ASP A 51 8.21 1.53 4.62
CA ASP A 51 7.16 1.39 3.61
C ASP A 51 7.05 -0.08 3.16
N TYR A 52 8.20 -0.78 3.06
CA TYR A 52 8.25 -2.17 2.68
C TYR A 52 9.31 -2.93 3.48
N VAL A 53 8.92 -4.08 4.02
CA VAL A 53 9.85 -5.05 4.64
C VAL A 53 9.62 -6.41 4.00
N GLU A 54 10.70 -7.03 3.56
CA GLU A 54 10.72 -8.44 3.16
C GLU A 54 11.68 -9.20 4.08
N GLY A 55 11.12 -9.96 5.02
CA GLY A 55 11.83 -10.61 6.11
C GLY A 55 10.98 -10.65 7.39
N ASP A 56 11.45 -11.39 8.38
CA ASP A 56 10.72 -11.58 9.64
C ASP A 56 10.96 -10.42 10.63
N LEU A 57 9.94 -10.12 11.44
CA LEU A 57 10.08 -9.23 12.60
C LEU A 57 10.18 -10.09 13.86
N ILE A 58 11.35 -10.10 14.50
CA ILE A 58 11.66 -10.96 15.63
C ILE A 58 11.97 -10.11 16.86
N ASN A 59 11.11 -10.16 17.88
CA ASN A 59 11.25 -9.41 19.14
C ASN A 59 11.35 -7.88 18.96
N CYS A 60 10.61 -7.31 18.02
CA CYS A 60 10.66 -5.89 17.66
C CYS A 60 9.70 -4.99 18.47
N LYS A 61 10.08 -3.73 18.74
CA LYS A 61 9.24 -2.80 19.52
C LYS A 61 8.93 -1.52 18.77
N ASN A 62 7.69 -1.05 18.84
CA ASN A 62 7.25 0.21 18.22
C ASN A 62 7.68 0.29 16.74
N VAL A 63 7.30 -0.72 15.96
CA VAL A 63 7.63 -0.80 14.53
C VAL A 63 6.35 -0.58 13.73
N SER A 64 6.39 0.37 12.80
CA SER A 64 5.33 0.60 11.83
C SER A 64 5.81 0.14 10.46
N VAL A 65 5.02 -0.69 9.79
CA VAL A 65 5.30 -1.13 8.42
C VAL A 65 4.05 -0.96 7.57
N VAL A 66 4.18 -0.34 6.38
CA VAL A 66 3.05 -0.27 5.45
C VAL A 66 2.80 -1.65 4.83
N TYR A 67 3.83 -2.25 4.22
CA TYR A 67 3.75 -3.60 3.67
C TYR A 67 4.83 -4.52 4.24
N LEU A 68 4.40 -5.62 4.87
CA LEU A 68 5.28 -6.67 5.37
C LEU A 68 5.07 -7.97 4.59
N LYS A 69 6.16 -8.53 4.08
CA LYS A 69 6.20 -9.91 3.58
C LYS A 69 7.16 -10.72 4.44
N GLY A 70 6.61 -11.51 5.35
CA GLY A 70 7.36 -12.26 6.36
C GLY A 70 6.50 -12.50 7.60
N ASP A 71 7.05 -13.21 8.57
CA ASP A 71 6.36 -13.55 9.80
C ASP A 71 6.67 -12.55 10.92
N ILE A 72 5.74 -12.43 11.88
CA ILE A 72 6.00 -11.73 13.15
C ILE A 72 6.15 -12.77 14.25
N ARG A 73 7.32 -12.77 14.90
CA ARG A 73 7.70 -13.76 15.91
C ARG A 73 8.28 -13.11 17.16
N GLY A 74 8.31 -13.89 18.23
CA GLY A 74 8.90 -13.52 19.51
C GLY A 74 7.95 -12.75 20.45
N GLU A 75 7.83 -13.24 21.68
CA GLU A 75 6.93 -12.70 22.72
C GLU A 75 7.28 -11.26 23.14
N LYS A 76 8.50 -10.80 22.85
CA LYS A 76 8.94 -9.44 23.16
C LYS A 76 8.50 -8.43 22.11
N SER A 77 7.85 -8.87 21.03
CA SER A 77 7.31 -8.00 20.00
C SER A 77 6.14 -7.19 20.54
N ARG A 78 6.26 -5.86 20.59
CA ARG A 78 5.26 -4.97 21.20
C ARG A 78 5.07 -3.68 20.42
N GLY A 79 3.82 -3.23 20.27
CA GLY A 79 3.52 -2.01 19.51
C GLY A 79 3.92 -2.14 18.05
N VAL A 80 3.80 -3.35 17.48
CA VAL A 80 4.03 -3.58 16.05
C VAL A 80 2.73 -3.28 15.32
N HIS A 81 2.77 -2.36 14.37
CA HIS A 81 1.64 -2.00 13.52
C HIS A 81 1.98 -2.27 12.07
N VAL A 82 1.13 -3.03 11.38
CA VAL A 82 1.30 -3.33 9.96
C VAL A 82 0.02 -3.01 9.21
N GLN A 83 0.08 -2.24 8.12
CA GLN A 83 -1.13 -1.99 7.33
C GLN A 83 -1.51 -3.23 6.51
N VAL A 84 -0.56 -3.80 5.77
CA VAL A 84 -0.77 -5.01 4.98
C VAL A 84 0.35 -6.00 5.28
N MET A 85 -0.03 -7.21 5.67
CA MET A 85 0.90 -8.29 5.96
C MET A 85 0.58 -9.52 5.11
N LYS A 86 1.63 -10.10 4.54
CA LYS A 86 1.61 -11.44 3.94
C LYS A 86 2.58 -12.33 4.71
N GLY A 87 2.05 -13.26 5.49
CA GLY A 87 2.79 -14.11 6.42
C GLY A 87 1.99 -14.41 7.67
N ASN A 88 2.61 -15.02 8.67
CA ASN A 88 1.94 -15.50 9.88
C ASN A 88 2.29 -14.69 11.12
N VAL A 89 1.34 -14.59 12.04
CA VAL A 89 1.58 -14.00 13.37
C VAL A 89 1.75 -15.11 14.39
N GLN A 90 2.98 -15.27 14.89
CA GLN A 90 3.33 -16.38 15.78
C GLN A 90 3.46 -15.97 17.25
N ALA A 91 3.62 -14.68 17.53
CA ALA A 91 3.65 -14.13 18.89
C ALA A 91 3.63 -12.59 18.88
N GLY A 92 3.40 -12.02 20.06
CA GLY A 92 3.60 -10.60 20.34
C GLY A 92 2.30 -9.80 20.45
N GLN A 93 2.45 -8.50 20.71
CA GLN A 93 1.37 -7.52 20.67
C GLN A 93 1.43 -6.79 19.32
N VAL A 94 0.50 -7.15 18.44
CA VAL A 94 0.51 -6.76 17.04
C VAL A 94 -0.87 -6.25 16.63
N LYS A 95 -0.87 -5.16 15.87
CA LYS A 95 -2.07 -4.66 15.18
C LYS A 95 -1.85 -4.74 13.68
N ILE A 96 -2.78 -5.35 12.96
CA ILE A 96 -2.71 -5.50 11.50
C ILE A 96 -4.03 -5.05 10.88
N ASP A 97 -3.97 -4.22 9.84
CA ASP A 97 -5.20 -3.83 9.14
C ASP A 97 -5.65 -4.94 8.17
N VAL A 98 -4.76 -5.49 7.34
CA VAL A 98 -5.05 -6.62 6.46
C VAL A 98 -3.99 -7.70 6.63
N LEU A 99 -4.40 -8.90 7.03
CA LEU A 99 -3.54 -10.07 7.16
C LEU A 99 -3.90 -11.13 6.12
N GLU A 100 -2.97 -11.42 5.22
CA GLU A 100 -2.98 -12.61 4.36
C GLU A 100 -2.06 -13.67 4.97
N GLY A 101 -2.65 -14.60 5.73
CA GLY A 101 -1.94 -15.65 6.46
C GLY A 101 -2.63 -15.99 7.77
N ASP A 102 -1.97 -16.80 8.60
CA ASP A 102 -2.58 -17.39 9.78
C ASP A 102 -2.10 -16.74 11.08
N ILE A 103 -2.99 -16.72 12.07
CA ILE A 103 -2.67 -16.30 13.45
C ILE A 103 -2.47 -17.55 14.29
N ILE A 104 -1.22 -17.81 14.70
CA ILE A 104 -0.86 -18.98 15.49
C ILE A 104 -1.00 -18.69 17.00
N GLU A 105 -0.64 -17.47 17.43
CA GLU A 105 -0.85 -16.99 18.81
C GLU A 105 -1.51 -15.61 18.80
N GLY A 106 -2.78 -15.57 19.21
CA GLY A 106 -3.63 -14.39 19.06
C GLY A 106 -3.86 -13.55 20.32
N ARG A 107 -3.33 -13.93 21.49
CA ARG A 107 -3.71 -13.32 22.79
C ARG A 107 -3.66 -11.77 22.82
N SER A 108 -2.73 -11.18 22.08
CA SER A 108 -2.54 -9.73 21.98
C SER A 108 -2.51 -9.25 20.53
N VAL A 109 -3.20 -9.96 19.63
CA VAL A 109 -3.25 -9.67 18.20
C VAL A 109 -4.61 -9.10 17.84
N SER A 110 -4.60 -7.95 17.18
CA SER A 110 -5.81 -7.33 16.61
C SER A 110 -5.66 -7.24 15.10
N VAL A 111 -6.62 -7.80 14.37
CA VAL A 111 -6.66 -7.80 12.90
C VAL A 111 -7.98 -7.22 12.41
N ARG A 112 -7.93 -6.23 11.52
CA ARG A 112 -9.17 -5.67 10.95
C ARG A 112 -9.78 -6.61 9.90
N LEU A 113 -8.99 -7.09 8.95
CA LEU A 113 -9.41 -8.08 7.95
C LEU A 113 -8.44 -9.26 7.94
N LEU A 114 -8.94 -10.46 8.24
CA LEU A 114 -8.20 -11.71 8.16
C LEU A 114 -8.57 -12.49 6.90
N LEU A 115 -7.57 -12.72 6.06
CA LEU A 115 -7.58 -13.58 4.87
C LEU A 115 -6.79 -14.86 5.18
N GLY A 116 -7.30 -15.66 6.11
CA GLY A 116 -6.62 -16.84 6.66
C GLY A 116 -7.36 -17.40 7.86
N GLU A 117 -6.66 -18.15 8.71
CA GLU A 117 -7.24 -18.80 9.88
C GLU A 117 -6.65 -18.25 11.19
N ASP A 118 -7.50 -18.00 12.19
CA ASP A 118 -7.05 -17.80 13.57
C ASP A 118 -7.01 -19.16 14.28
N LEU A 119 -5.84 -19.78 14.29
CA LEU A 119 -5.60 -21.08 14.92
C LEU A 119 -5.59 -20.99 16.45
N SER A 120 -5.37 -19.79 16.99
CA SER A 120 -5.35 -19.56 18.44
C SER A 120 -6.74 -19.42 19.05
N ALA A 121 -7.73 -19.06 18.22
CA ALA A 121 -9.10 -18.67 18.60
C ALA A 121 -9.14 -17.56 19.69
N ARG A 122 -8.08 -16.75 19.78
CA ARG A 122 -7.88 -15.73 20.82
C ARG A 122 -7.63 -14.35 20.26
N ALA A 123 -7.49 -14.21 18.93
CA ALA A 123 -7.25 -12.92 18.32
C ALA A 123 -8.54 -12.10 18.23
N ASP A 124 -8.40 -10.79 18.37
CA ASP A 124 -9.47 -9.84 18.09
C ASP A 124 -9.52 -9.59 16.57
N VAL A 125 -10.47 -10.23 15.89
CA VAL A 125 -10.61 -10.15 14.43
C VAL A 125 -11.95 -9.53 14.08
N LEU A 126 -11.93 -8.37 13.44
CA LEU A 126 -13.15 -7.63 13.10
C LEU A 126 -13.89 -8.25 11.91
N GLU A 127 -13.17 -8.53 10.82
CA GLU A 127 -13.72 -9.14 9.61
C GLU A 127 -12.90 -10.35 9.20
N ARG A 128 -13.60 -11.42 8.80
CA ARG A 128 -13.00 -12.68 8.34
C ARG A 128 -13.49 -12.97 6.94
N GLN A 129 -12.55 -13.21 6.04
CA GLN A 129 -12.84 -13.83 4.76
C GLN A 129 -12.19 -15.21 4.76
N PRO A 130 -12.98 -16.30 4.64
CA PRO A 130 -12.40 -17.62 4.57
C PRO A 130 -11.45 -17.68 3.39
N SER A 131 -10.23 -18.17 3.62
CA SER A 131 -9.33 -18.46 2.52
C SER A 131 -10.07 -19.40 1.57
N ARG A 132 -10.10 -19.08 0.26
CA ARG A 132 -10.60 -20.02 -0.75
C ARG A 132 -9.60 -21.18 -0.85
N ARG A 133 -9.49 -22.02 0.19
CA ARG A 133 -8.99 -23.38 0.02
C ARG A 133 -10.04 -24.09 -0.82
N THR A 134 -9.81 -24.12 -2.13
CA THR A 134 -10.46 -25.04 -3.05
C THR A 134 -10.39 -26.43 -2.42
N GLN A 135 -11.55 -26.94 -1.99
CA GLN A 135 -11.71 -28.34 -1.63
C GLN A 135 -11.40 -29.14 -2.90
N PHE A 136 -10.32 -29.92 -2.88
CA PHE A 136 -10.04 -30.97 -3.85
C PHE A 136 -10.29 -32.32 -3.18
#